data_AF-A0A353GF32-F1
#
_entry.id   AF-A0A353GF32-F1
#
_cell.length_a   1.000
_cell.length_b   1.000
_cell.length_c   1.000
_cell.angle_alpha   90.00
_cell.angle_beta   90.00
_cell.angle_gamma   90.00
#
_symmetry.space_group_name_H-M   'P 1'
#
loop_
_entity.id
_entity.type
_entity.pdbx_description
1 polymer ?
#
loop_
_entity_poly.entity_id
_entity_poly.type
_entity_poly.pdbx_seq_one_letter_code
_entity_poly.pdbx_strand_id
1 'polypeptide(L)'
;MIEYLPCIFLWWLAITFAGWLVFPLVFRCGMLLPDRGLGIAKLSGLMLVTLGATWLRFTGMGAAMGYAFAPIVWTVLALAAFNFMLSRRYAKAIRTFFQEGGWRMALCYEAAFGIAYLLFLWFRSHFPDATFDVQFYGAEKWVNLTTLTALWRNAGIPPMDPWLSDHSMNYYYFSHLIWAMLARVSGTVPEVAFNLGLGTTFALLVTMAFSAGWALTERKRGACIAVFLIAFAGPILTWSQLPALMKTVKVSGLGDALQNFSFWAPSDAIPNTRNE
;
A
#
# COMPACT_ATOMS: atom_id res chain seq x y z
N MET A 1 0.35 6.58 19.79
CA MET A 1 0.81 7.05 18.46
C MET A 1 2.31 7.35 18.43
N ILE A 2 2.86 8.07 19.42
CA ILE A 2 4.29 8.46 19.47
C ILE A 2 5.22 7.24 19.42
N GLU A 3 4.90 6.16 20.14
CA GLU A 3 5.69 4.92 20.18
C GLU A 3 5.83 4.25 18.79
N TYR A 4 4.86 4.45 17.89
CA TYR A 4 4.85 3.85 16.56
C TYR A 4 5.46 4.77 15.48
N LEU A 5 5.85 6.01 15.81
CA LEU A 5 6.46 6.94 14.86
C LEU A 5 7.70 6.36 14.15
N PRO A 6 8.61 5.64 14.82
CA PRO A 6 9.74 5.01 14.13
C PRO A 6 9.28 3.99 13.09
N CYS A 7 8.27 3.18 13.41
CA CYS A 7 7.72 2.19 12.47
C CYS A 7 7.10 2.87 11.26
N ILE A 8 6.27 3.90 11.47
CA ILE A 8 5.62 4.69 10.41
C ILE A 8 6.67 5.30 9.49
N PHE A 9 7.72 5.90 10.06
CA PHE A 9 8.77 6.56 9.30
C PHE A 9 9.63 5.57 8.51
N LEU A 10 10.11 4.48 9.13
CA LEU A 10 10.91 3.46 8.45
C LEU A 10 10.12 2.75 7.34
N TRP A 11 8.82 2.50 7.57
CA TRP A 11 7.92 1.93 6.58
C TRP A 11 7.77 2.85 5.36
N TRP A 12 7.51 4.14 5.59
CA TRP A 12 7.43 5.13 4.52
C TRP A 12 8.77 5.23 3.76
N LEU A 13 9.89 5.31 4.48
CA LEU A 13 11.22 5.37 3.87
C LEU A 13 11.50 4.15 2.98
N ALA A 14 11.15 2.95 3.43
CA ALA A 14 11.32 1.72 2.66
C ALA A 14 10.47 1.70 1.38
N ILE A 15 9.23 2.21 1.41
CA ILE A 15 8.38 2.35 0.21
C ILE A 15 8.99 3.38 -0.75
N THR A 16 9.42 4.52 -0.25
CA THR A 16 10.02 5.58 -1.07
C THR A 16 11.31 5.09 -1.70
N PHE A 17 12.16 4.37 -0.94
CA PHE A 17 13.34 3.70 -1.47
C PHE A 17 12.99 2.71 -2.58
N ALA A 18 12.00 1.83 -2.37
CA ALA A 18 11.57 0.87 -3.38
C ALA A 18 11.10 1.56 -4.67
N GLY A 19 10.40 2.69 -4.56
CA GLY A 19 9.98 3.48 -5.72
C GLY A 19 11.16 4.07 -6.51
N TRP A 20 12.12 4.69 -5.81
CA TRP A 20 13.31 5.26 -6.46
C TRP A 20 14.25 4.21 -7.04
N LEU A 21 14.35 3.04 -6.40
CA LEU A 21 15.15 1.91 -6.87
C LEU A 21 14.79 1.51 -8.31
N VAL A 22 13.50 1.54 -8.65
CA VAL A 22 12.99 1.15 -9.98
C VAL A 22 12.62 2.34 -10.87
N PHE A 23 12.87 3.57 -10.41
CA PHE A 23 12.46 4.77 -11.14
C PHE A 23 13.04 4.83 -12.56
N PRO A 24 14.32 4.53 -12.85
CA PRO A 24 14.83 4.53 -14.22
C PRO A 24 14.06 3.59 -15.16
N LEU A 25 13.65 2.42 -14.68
CA LEU A 25 12.84 1.47 -15.42
C LEU A 25 11.43 2.02 -15.68
N VAL A 26 10.79 2.54 -14.63
CA VAL A 26 9.45 3.13 -14.74
C VAL A 26 9.47 4.38 -15.63
N PHE A 27 10.53 5.19 -15.57
CA PHE A 27 10.77 6.35 -16.43
C PHE A 27 10.83 5.98 -17.91
N ARG A 28 11.44 4.83 -18.21
CA ARG A 28 11.52 4.31 -19.57
C ARG A 28 10.15 3.83 -20.07
N CYS A 29 9.40 3.12 -19.26
CA CYS A 29 8.08 2.60 -19.62
C CYS A 29 7.04 3.72 -19.71
N GLY A 30 7.09 4.69 -18.80
CA GLY A 30 6.22 5.85 -18.72
C GLY A 30 6.59 7.00 -19.66
N MET A 31 7.33 6.76 -20.74
CA MET A 31 7.78 7.83 -21.65
C MET A 31 6.64 8.65 -22.29
N LEU A 32 5.44 8.06 -22.36
CA LEU A 32 4.23 8.70 -22.89
C LEU A 32 3.44 9.44 -21.80
N LEU A 33 3.76 9.22 -20.52
CA LEU A 33 3.07 9.85 -19.40
C LEU A 33 3.74 11.21 -19.08
N PRO A 34 2.96 12.26 -18.80
CA PRO A 34 3.52 13.56 -18.43
C PRO A 34 4.44 13.53 -17.19
N ASP A 35 4.19 12.60 -16.27
CA ASP A 35 4.96 12.43 -15.04
C ASP A 35 6.09 11.39 -15.15
N ARG A 36 6.30 10.83 -16.35
CA ARG A 36 7.29 9.76 -16.61
C ARG A 36 7.16 8.57 -15.66
N GLY A 37 5.95 8.28 -15.18
CA GLY A 37 5.68 7.15 -14.28
C GLY A 37 6.05 7.36 -12.81
N LEU A 38 6.36 8.60 -12.38
CA LEU A 38 6.56 8.91 -10.96
C LEU A 38 5.39 8.45 -10.07
N GLY A 39 4.15 8.58 -10.56
CA GLY A 39 2.96 8.21 -9.79
C GLY A 39 2.81 6.71 -9.50
N ILE A 40 3.38 5.84 -10.34
CA ILE A 40 3.32 4.37 -10.18
C ILE A 40 4.60 3.78 -9.57
N ALA A 41 5.67 4.57 -9.47
CA ALA A 41 7.00 4.09 -9.09
C ALA A 41 7.00 3.32 -7.75
N LYS A 42 6.36 3.84 -6.70
CA LYS A 42 6.28 3.18 -5.38
C LYS A 42 5.63 1.80 -5.48
N LEU A 43 4.49 1.69 -6.17
CA LEU A 43 3.79 0.41 -6.36
C LEU A 43 4.67 -0.55 -7.18
N SER A 44 5.23 -0.10 -8.31
CA SER A 44 6.10 -0.92 -9.14
C SER A 44 7.31 -1.43 -8.37
N GLY A 45 7.91 -0.60 -7.51
CA GLY A 45 9.03 -0.99 -6.65
C GLY A 45 8.66 -2.10 -5.68
N LEU A 46 7.56 -1.93 -4.95
CA LEU A 46 7.04 -2.95 -4.03
C LEU A 46 6.71 -4.26 -4.75
N MET A 47 6.07 -4.19 -5.91
CA MET A 47 5.72 -5.37 -6.71
C MET A 47 6.96 -6.09 -7.24
N LEU A 48 7.92 -5.37 -7.84
CA LEU A 48 9.11 -5.97 -8.43
C LEU A 48 10.02 -6.59 -7.37
N VAL A 49 10.19 -5.94 -6.21
CA VAL A 49 10.95 -6.52 -5.09
C VAL A 49 10.27 -7.78 -4.57
N THR A 50 8.95 -7.74 -4.35
CA THR A 50 8.21 -8.89 -3.82
C THR A 50 8.19 -10.05 -4.82
N LEU A 51 7.95 -9.78 -6.10
CA LEU A 51 7.98 -10.79 -7.17
C LEU A 51 9.37 -11.40 -7.29
N GLY A 52 10.43 -10.59 -7.39
CA GLY A 52 11.80 -11.09 -7.52
C GLY A 52 12.21 -11.94 -6.32
N ALA A 53 11.89 -11.49 -5.10
CA ALA A 53 12.19 -12.25 -3.89
C ALA A 53 11.39 -13.57 -3.82
N THR A 54 10.14 -13.57 -4.30
CA THR A 54 9.30 -14.77 -4.39
C THR A 54 9.85 -15.76 -5.41
N TRP A 55 10.25 -15.28 -6.59
CA TRP A 55 10.86 -16.10 -7.63
C TRP A 55 12.17 -16.75 -7.18
N LEU A 56 13.07 -16.00 -6.54
CA LEU A 56 14.32 -16.53 -5.99
C LEU A 56 14.10 -17.60 -4.90
N ARG A 57 12.99 -17.51 -4.16
CA ARG A 57 12.60 -18.54 -3.19
C ARG A 57 12.04 -19.78 -3.89
N PHE A 58 11.21 -19.60 -4.91
CA PHE A 58 10.62 -20.70 -5.66
C PHE A 58 11.65 -21.56 -6.40
N THR A 59 12.71 -20.95 -6.95
CA THR A 59 13.77 -21.68 -7.65
C THR A 59 14.71 -22.48 -6.72
N GLY A 60 14.47 -22.49 -5.41
CA GLY A 60 15.31 -23.18 -4.43
C GLY A 60 16.64 -22.47 -4.13
N MET A 61 17.00 -21.44 -4.89
CA MET A 61 18.20 -20.62 -4.64
C MET A 61 18.14 -19.93 -3.27
N GLY A 62 16.93 -19.55 -2.82
CA GLY A 62 16.70 -18.99 -1.49
C GLY A 62 17.00 -19.94 -0.32
N ALA A 63 16.89 -21.26 -0.51
CA ALA A 63 17.22 -22.24 0.53
C ALA A 63 18.74 -22.37 0.74
N ALA A 64 19.54 -22.21 -0.32
CA ALA A 64 20.99 -22.21 -0.26
C ALA A 64 21.59 -20.91 0.32
N MET A 65 20.84 -19.81 0.32
CA MET A 65 21.32 -18.47 0.70
C MET A 65 21.13 -18.12 2.18
N GLY A 66 20.48 -19.00 2.97
CA GLY A 66 20.18 -18.77 4.38
C GLY A 66 19.13 -17.68 4.62
N TYR A 67 18.20 -17.94 5.53
CA TYR A 67 17.18 -17.03 6.11
C TYR A 67 16.38 -16.11 5.14
N ALA A 68 15.13 -15.86 5.52
CA ALA A 68 14.14 -15.07 4.77
C ALA A 68 14.60 -13.74 4.11
N PHE A 69 15.63 -13.09 4.63
CA PHE A 69 16.08 -11.79 4.14
C PHE A 69 16.92 -11.86 2.86
N ALA A 70 17.68 -12.94 2.64
CA ALA A 70 18.63 -13.00 1.53
C ALA A 70 17.97 -12.80 0.14
N PRO A 71 16.82 -13.42 -0.18
CA PRO A 71 16.15 -13.20 -1.47
C PRO A 71 15.73 -11.75 -1.71
N ILE A 72 15.34 -11.02 -0.65
CA ILE A 72 14.97 -9.60 -0.75
C ILE A 72 16.22 -8.79 -1.10
N VAL A 73 17.33 -9.00 -0.37
CA VAL A 73 18.59 -8.29 -0.60
C VAL A 73 19.11 -8.54 -2.01
N TRP A 74 19.16 -9.79 -2.47
CA TRP A 74 19.60 -10.12 -3.82
C TRP A 74 18.72 -9.50 -4.90
N THR A 75 17.40 -9.49 -4.70
CA THR A 75 16.48 -8.82 -5.62
C THR A 75 16.75 -7.31 -5.68
N VAL A 76 16.93 -6.67 -4.52
CA VAL A 76 17.26 -5.24 -4.46
C VAL A 76 18.59 -4.94 -5.15
N LEU A 77 19.62 -5.77 -4.93
CA LEU A 77 20.92 -5.61 -5.60
C LEU A 77 20.83 -5.81 -7.11
N ALA A 78 20.10 -6.82 -7.57
CA ALA A 78 19.87 -7.07 -8.99
C ALA A 78 19.11 -5.91 -9.65
N LEU A 79 18.04 -5.43 -9.01
CA LEU A 79 17.28 -4.27 -9.48
C LEU A 79 18.13 -3.00 -9.46
N ALA A 80 18.97 -2.79 -8.44
CA ALA A 80 19.86 -1.64 -8.35
C ALA A 80 20.89 -1.66 -9.49
N ALA A 81 21.54 -2.80 -9.73
CA ALA A 81 22.51 -2.96 -10.81
C ALA A 81 21.85 -2.72 -12.18
N PHE A 82 20.69 -3.32 -12.42
CA PHE A 82 19.94 -3.14 -13.67
C PHE A 82 19.50 -1.69 -13.88
N ASN A 83 18.92 -1.05 -12.85
CA ASN A 83 18.48 0.34 -12.94
C ASN A 83 19.65 1.32 -13.01
N PHE A 84 20.83 0.99 -12.47
CA PHE A 84 22.04 1.79 -12.63
C PHE A 84 22.55 1.77 -14.08
N MET A 85 22.55 0.61 -14.74
CA MET A 85 22.87 0.53 -16.16
C MET A 85 21.86 1.33 -17.00
N LEU A 86 20.59 1.24 -16.64
CA LEU A 86 19.51 1.96 -17.33
C LEU A 86 19.59 3.48 -17.10
N SER A 87 19.91 3.92 -15.88
CA SER A 87 20.06 5.33 -15.56
C SER A 87 21.22 5.97 -16.32
N ARG A 88 22.31 5.25 -16.57
CA ARG A 88 23.40 5.72 -17.45
C ARG A 88 22.92 5.94 -18.89
N ARG A 89 22.11 5.03 -19.43
CA ARG A 89 21.54 5.15 -20.78
C ARG A 89 20.58 6.34 -20.91
N TYR A 90 19.80 6.63 -19.87
CA TYR A 90 18.79 7.69 -19.87
C TYR A 90 19.19 8.94 -19.06
N ALA A 91 20.47 9.06 -18.67
CA ALA A 91 20.95 10.09 -17.75
C ALA A 91 20.59 11.51 -18.21
N LYS A 92 20.80 11.80 -19.51
CA LYS A 92 20.46 13.09 -20.10
C LYS A 92 18.95 13.37 -20.01
N ALA A 93 18.10 12.40 -20.38
CA ALA A 93 16.65 12.55 -20.36
C ALA A 93 16.10 12.73 -18.94
N ILE A 94 16.60 11.94 -17.98
CA ILE A 94 16.23 12.06 -16.56
C ILE A 94 16.66 13.43 -16.01
N ARG A 95 17.88 13.87 -16.31
CA ARG A 95 18.38 15.19 -15.90
C ARG A 95 17.53 16.32 -16.48
N THR A 96 17.24 16.28 -17.77
CA THR A 96 16.38 17.27 -18.44
C THR A 96 14.99 17.32 -17.81
N PHE A 97 14.37 16.16 -17.57
CA PHE A 97 13.07 16.08 -16.90
C PHE A 97 13.06 16.77 -15.52
N PHE A 98 14.08 16.53 -14.69
CA PHE A 98 14.18 17.20 -13.39
C PHE A 98 14.50 18.69 -13.52
N GLN A 99 15.30 19.11 -14.51
CA GLN A 99 15.58 20.53 -14.78
C GLN A 99 14.34 21.30 -15.24
N GLU A 100 13.46 20.66 -16.02
CA GLU A 100 12.19 21.22 -16.51
C GLU A 100 11.08 21.26 -15.45
N GLY A 101 11.36 20.83 -14.23
CA GLY A 101 10.43 20.92 -13.10
C GLY A 101 9.84 19.58 -12.65
N GLY A 102 10.32 18.45 -13.15
CA GLY A 102 9.92 17.11 -12.69
C GLY A 102 10.09 16.89 -11.18
N TRP A 103 11.00 17.63 -10.53
CA TRP A 103 11.16 17.60 -9.07
C TRP A 103 9.90 18.10 -8.33
N ARG A 104 9.18 19.07 -8.89
CA ARG A 104 7.92 19.57 -8.31
C ARG A 104 6.84 18.50 -8.37
N MET A 105 6.81 17.73 -9.45
CA MET A 105 5.88 16.60 -9.59
C MET A 105 6.22 15.50 -8.59
N ALA A 106 7.51 15.15 -8.44
CA ALA A 106 7.95 14.19 -7.44
C ALA A 106 7.55 14.61 -6.02
N LEU A 107 7.74 15.90 -5.66
CA LEU A 107 7.27 16.43 -4.38
C LEU A 107 5.74 16.42 -4.24
N CYS A 108 5.00 16.72 -5.31
CA CYS A 108 3.54 16.63 -5.29
C CYS A 108 3.07 15.19 -5.02
N TYR A 109 3.68 14.18 -5.66
CA TYR A 109 3.36 12.78 -5.39
C TYR A 109 3.78 12.34 -3.99
N GLU A 110 4.92 12.81 -3.50
CA GLU A 110 5.36 12.52 -2.13
C GLU A 110 4.42 13.14 -1.10
N ALA A 111 3.98 14.38 -1.32
CA ALA A 111 3.01 15.05 -0.48
C ALA A 111 1.63 14.38 -0.54
N ALA A 112 1.14 14.04 -1.74
CA ALA A 112 -0.13 13.34 -1.90
C ALA A 112 -0.11 11.98 -1.19
N PHE A 113 0.96 11.21 -1.39
CA PHE A 113 1.17 9.94 -0.70
C PHE A 113 1.23 10.13 0.82
N GLY A 114 2.10 11.01 1.31
CA GLY A 114 2.33 11.23 2.75
C GLY A 114 1.08 11.76 3.46
N ILE A 115 0.36 12.72 2.87
CA ILE A 115 -0.89 13.24 3.41
C ILE A 115 -1.95 12.14 3.46
N ALA A 116 -2.17 11.42 2.36
CA ALA A 116 -3.16 10.33 2.32
C ALA A 116 -2.82 9.20 3.31
N TYR A 117 -1.54 8.84 3.41
CA TYR A 117 -1.02 7.85 4.34
C TYR A 117 -1.29 8.25 5.79
N LEU A 118 -0.86 9.45 6.20
CA LEU A 118 -1.02 9.93 7.57
C LEU A 118 -2.49 10.17 7.93
N LEU A 119 -3.31 10.69 7.01
CA LEU A 119 -4.75 10.85 7.24
C LEU A 119 -5.44 9.50 7.45
N PHE A 120 -5.10 8.49 6.63
CA PHE A 120 -5.67 7.17 6.78
C PHE A 120 -5.21 6.48 8.07
N LEU A 121 -3.94 6.62 8.44
CA LEU A 121 -3.44 6.10 9.71
C LEU A 121 -4.07 6.79 10.91
N TRP A 122 -4.25 8.10 10.85
CA TRP A 122 -4.96 8.86 11.88
C TRP A 122 -6.40 8.36 12.03
N PHE A 123 -7.14 8.23 10.93
CA PHE A 123 -8.49 7.66 10.93
C PHE A 123 -8.49 6.25 11.54
N ARG A 124 -7.59 5.37 11.08
CA ARG A 124 -7.46 4.00 11.56
C ARG A 124 -7.09 3.91 13.04
N SER A 125 -6.36 4.89 13.58
CA SER A 125 -5.94 4.92 14.99
C SER A 125 -7.11 5.03 15.97
N HIS A 126 -8.30 5.44 15.52
CA HIS A 126 -9.51 5.50 16.35
C HIS A 126 -10.20 4.15 16.56
N PHE A 127 -9.90 3.15 15.73
CA PHE A 127 -10.47 1.81 15.81
C PHE A 127 -9.48 0.76 15.26
N PRO A 128 -8.23 0.72 15.75
CA PRO A 128 -7.11 0.00 15.12
C PRO A 128 -7.24 -1.53 15.11
N ASP A 129 -8.22 -2.06 15.85
CA ASP A 129 -8.40 -3.48 16.07
C ASP A 129 -8.73 -4.24 14.78
N ALA A 130 -8.08 -5.39 14.64
CA ALA A 130 -8.30 -6.37 13.58
C ALA A 130 -8.87 -7.66 14.19
N THR A 131 -9.82 -7.50 15.11
CA THR A 131 -10.48 -8.58 15.84
C THR A 131 -11.72 -9.05 15.11
N PHE A 132 -12.16 -10.27 15.44
CA PHE A 132 -13.46 -10.76 15.03
C PHE A 132 -14.55 -10.00 15.81
N ASP A 133 -15.26 -9.13 15.11
CA ASP A 133 -16.43 -8.45 15.63
C ASP A 133 -17.58 -8.63 14.62
N VAL A 134 -18.61 -9.35 15.05
CA VAL A 134 -19.81 -9.68 14.26
C VAL A 134 -20.57 -8.41 13.88
N GLN A 135 -20.50 -7.35 14.70
CA GLN A 135 -21.20 -6.09 14.45
C GLN A 135 -20.47 -5.19 13.44
N PHE A 136 -19.17 -5.41 13.21
CA PHE A 136 -18.30 -4.50 12.45
C PHE A 136 -17.54 -5.15 11.29
N TYR A 137 -18.05 -6.27 10.74
CA TYR A 137 -17.43 -6.98 9.61
C TYR A 137 -15.96 -7.39 9.91
N GLY A 138 -15.65 -7.66 11.19
CA GLY A 138 -14.27 -7.86 11.66
C GLY A 138 -13.65 -9.20 11.25
N ALA A 139 -14.47 -10.16 10.84
CA ALA A 139 -14.02 -11.50 10.45
C ALA A 139 -12.95 -11.47 9.35
N GLU A 140 -13.14 -10.65 8.31
CA GLU A 140 -12.18 -10.53 7.21
C GLU A 140 -10.86 -9.92 7.68
N LYS A 141 -10.89 -8.92 8.58
CA LYS A 141 -9.66 -8.29 9.10
C LYS A 141 -8.83 -9.27 9.92
N TRP A 142 -9.50 -10.11 10.72
CA TRP A 142 -8.84 -11.14 11.51
C TRP A 142 -8.17 -12.20 10.63
N VAL A 143 -8.86 -12.69 9.59
CA VAL A 143 -8.28 -13.61 8.61
C VAL A 143 -7.07 -12.97 7.90
N ASN A 144 -7.20 -11.71 7.47
CA ASN A 144 -6.12 -10.99 6.81
C ASN A 144 -4.89 -10.79 7.72
N LEU A 145 -5.09 -10.44 9.00
CA LEU A 145 -4.01 -10.32 9.98
C LEU A 145 -3.36 -11.68 10.25
N THR A 146 -4.15 -12.75 10.30
CA THR A 146 -3.65 -14.12 10.50
C THR A 146 -2.77 -14.55 9.33
N THR A 147 -3.22 -14.31 8.09
CA THR A 147 -2.44 -14.54 6.87
C THR A 147 -1.14 -13.74 6.85
N LEU A 148 -1.20 -12.44 7.19
CA LEU A 148 -0.01 -11.59 7.29
C LEU A 148 0.97 -12.12 8.33
N THR A 149 0.47 -12.55 9.50
CA THR A 149 1.28 -13.10 10.59
C THR A 149 1.95 -14.41 10.19
N ALA A 150 1.23 -15.31 9.53
CA ALA A 150 1.78 -16.56 9.01
C ALA A 150 2.94 -16.31 8.03
N LEU A 151 2.77 -15.37 7.09
CA LEU A 151 3.80 -14.94 6.14
C LEU A 151 5.00 -14.23 6.79
N TRP A 152 4.75 -13.46 7.85
CA TRP A 152 5.81 -12.76 8.58
C TRP A 152 6.69 -13.76 9.36
N ARG A 153 6.06 -14.73 10.04
CA ARG A 153 6.73 -15.77 10.83
C ARG A 153 7.45 -16.79 9.95
N ASN A 154 6.79 -17.31 8.93
CA ASN A 154 7.31 -18.36 8.08
C ASN A 154 7.79 -17.81 6.74
N ALA A 155 9.06 -18.04 6.43
CA ALA A 155 9.66 -17.61 5.17
C ALA A 155 9.46 -18.61 4.01
N GLY A 156 8.90 -19.79 4.29
CA GLY A 156 8.56 -20.75 3.25
C GLY A 156 7.51 -20.18 2.30
N ILE A 157 7.69 -20.45 1.00
CA ILE A 157 6.69 -20.17 -0.02
C ILE A 157 6.41 -21.50 -0.74
N PRO A 158 5.16 -22.02 -0.72
CA PRO A 158 4.00 -21.46 -0.02
C PRO A 158 4.16 -21.47 1.51
N PRO A 159 3.55 -20.52 2.24
CA PRO A 159 3.60 -20.49 3.71
C PRO A 159 2.72 -21.60 4.31
N MET A 160 2.97 -21.95 5.56
CA MET A 160 2.10 -22.85 6.33
C MET A 160 0.71 -22.25 6.50
N ASP A 161 -0.32 -23.09 6.39
CA ASP A 161 -1.70 -22.69 6.63
C ASP A 161 -1.92 -22.48 8.14
N PRO A 162 -2.41 -21.30 8.57
CA PRO A 162 -2.64 -21.02 9.99
C PRO A 162 -3.87 -21.73 10.56
N TRP A 163 -4.76 -22.25 9.71
CA TRP A 163 -6.00 -22.93 10.10
C TRP A 163 -5.89 -24.45 10.00
N LEU A 164 -5.02 -24.94 9.13
CA LEU A 164 -4.88 -26.37 8.85
C LEU A 164 -3.44 -26.85 9.09
N SER A 165 -3.25 -27.53 10.22
CA SER A 165 -1.93 -28.04 10.64
C SER A 165 -1.32 -28.96 9.59
N ASP A 166 -0.01 -28.87 9.37
CA ASP A 166 0.77 -29.65 8.38
C ASP A 166 0.39 -29.44 6.90
N HIS A 167 -0.43 -28.43 6.61
CA HIS A 167 -0.75 -28.04 5.23
C HIS A 167 -0.15 -26.67 4.89
N SER A 168 0.09 -26.46 3.59
CA SER A 168 0.47 -25.15 3.06
C SER A 168 -0.77 -24.34 2.68
N MET A 169 -0.74 -23.04 2.93
CA MET A 169 -1.82 -22.13 2.55
C MET A 169 -1.96 -22.08 1.02
N ASN A 170 -3.14 -22.50 0.52
CA ASN A 170 -3.51 -22.39 -0.88
C ASN A 170 -4.54 -21.27 -1.08
N TYR A 171 -4.09 -20.03 -0.89
CA TYR A 171 -4.94 -18.84 -0.98
C TYR A 171 -4.23 -17.69 -1.71
N TYR A 172 -4.97 -16.67 -2.12
CA TYR A 172 -4.41 -15.46 -2.72
C TYR A 172 -3.79 -14.56 -1.64
N TYR A 173 -2.50 -14.71 -1.39
CA TYR A 173 -1.79 -14.00 -0.32
C TYR A 173 -0.74 -12.99 -0.80
N PHE A 174 -0.64 -12.72 -2.11
CA PHE A 174 0.44 -11.90 -2.68
C PHE A 174 0.45 -10.47 -2.11
N SER A 175 -0.72 -9.84 -1.92
CA SER A 175 -0.81 -8.52 -1.29
C SER A 175 -0.33 -8.55 0.16
N HIS A 176 -0.72 -9.55 0.94
CA HIS A 176 -0.22 -9.76 2.31
C HIS A 176 1.29 -10.02 2.33
N LEU A 177 1.83 -10.69 1.30
CA LEU A 177 3.25 -10.96 1.18
C LEU A 177 4.05 -9.67 0.99
N ILE A 178 3.56 -8.70 0.20
CA ILE A 178 4.19 -7.37 0.08
C ILE A 178 4.33 -6.74 1.47
N TRP A 179 3.25 -6.72 2.25
CA TRP A 179 3.24 -6.14 3.59
C TRP A 179 4.08 -6.94 4.59
N ALA A 180 4.08 -8.26 4.53
CA ALA A 180 4.91 -9.11 5.37
C ALA A 180 6.40 -8.88 5.10
N MET A 181 6.81 -8.80 3.83
CA MET A 181 8.19 -8.51 3.45
C MET A 181 8.61 -7.12 3.91
N LEU A 182 7.76 -6.11 3.69
CA LEU A 182 8.02 -4.74 4.12
C LEU A 182 8.13 -4.65 5.65
N ALA A 183 7.22 -5.29 6.38
CA ALA A 183 7.24 -5.38 7.84
C ALA A 183 8.51 -6.02 8.38
N ARG A 184 9.03 -7.05 7.72
CA ARG A 184 10.31 -7.65 8.10
C ARG A 184 11.45 -6.67 7.90
N VAL A 185 11.53 -6.04 6.73
CA VAL A 185 12.59 -5.04 6.41
C VAL A 185 12.55 -3.85 7.36
N SER A 186 11.36 -3.38 7.75
CA SER A 186 11.19 -2.26 8.68
C SER A 186 11.22 -2.65 10.16
N GLY A 187 11.40 -3.94 10.50
CA GLY A 187 11.37 -4.41 11.88
C GLY A 187 10.02 -4.23 12.58
N THR A 188 8.92 -4.20 11.82
CA THR A 188 7.57 -3.95 12.30
C THR A 188 6.84 -5.26 12.58
N VAL A 189 6.18 -5.34 13.74
CA VAL A 189 5.35 -6.50 14.12
C VAL A 189 4.06 -6.55 13.27
N PRO A 190 3.47 -7.75 13.04
CA PRO A 190 2.32 -7.92 12.14
C PRO A 190 1.10 -7.04 12.46
N GLU A 191 0.78 -6.82 13.74
CA GLU A 191 -0.41 -6.06 14.16
C GLU A 191 -0.30 -4.58 13.76
N VAL A 192 0.91 -4.03 13.84
CA VAL A 192 1.21 -2.67 13.39
C VAL A 192 1.28 -2.64 11.86
N ALA A 193 2.01 -3.59 11.26
CA ALA A 193 2.19 -3.69 9.81
C ALA A 193 0.87 -3.82 9.04
N PHE A 194 -0.13 -4.51 9.59
CA PHE A 194 -1.45 -4.62 9.01
C PHE A 194 -2.08 -3.23 8.80
N ASN A 195 -2.04 -2.38 9.81
CA ASN A 195 -2.57 -1.02 9.74
C ASN A 195 -1.73 -0.11 8.83
N LEU A 196 -0.40 -0.25 8.87
CA LEU A 196 0.49 0.47 7.93
C LEU A 196 0.27 0.05 6.48
N GLY A 197 0.01 -1.22 6.21
CA GLY A 197 -0.32 -1.76 4.90
C GLY A 197 -1.64 -1.22 4.35
N LEU A 198 -2.67 -1.11 5.19
CA LEU A 198 -3.94 -0.47 4.80
C LEU A 198 -3.74 1.01 4.46
N GLY A 199 -3.03 1.75 5.31
CA GLY A 199 -2.68 3.15 5.03
C GLY A 199 -1.89 3.30 3.74
N THR A 200 -0.93 2.40 3.50
CA THR A 200 -0.13 2.39 2.27
C THR A 200 -0.99 2.14 1.04
N THR A 201 -1.92 1.18 1.12
CA THR A 201 -2.83 0.85 0.03
C THR A 201 -3.66 2.06 -0.36
N PHE A 202 -4.24 2.76 0.62
CA PHE A 202 -4.99 3.99 0.37
C PHE A 202 -4.11 5.11 -0.20
N ALA A 203 -2.92 5.30 0.33
CA ALA A 203 -1.97 6.30 -0.17
C ALA A 203 -1.51 6.04 -1.62
N LEU A 204 -1.27 4.78 -1.97
CA LEU A 204 -0.99 4.36 -3.34
C LEU A 204 -2.20 4.60 -4.25
N LEU A 205 -3.42 4.27 -3.81
CA LEU A 205 -4.65 4.55 -4.56
C LEU A 205 -4.78 6.05 -4.89
N VAL A 206 -4.62 6.92 -3.90
CA VAL A 206 -4.68 8.38 -4.09
C VAL A 206 -3.59 8.85 -5.06
N THR A 207 -2.36 8.39 -4.89
CA THR A 207 -1.21 8.78 -5.73
C THR A 207 -1.41 8.35 -7.18
N MET A 208 -1.89 7.13 -7.40
CA MET A 208 -2.14 6.57 -8.73
C MET A 208 -3.36 7.21 -9.39
N ALA A 209 -4.43 7.47 -8.64
CA ALA A 209 -5.60 8.21 -9.14
C ALA A 209 -5.22 9.63 -9.57
N PHE A 210 -4.36 10.31 -8.78
CA PHE A 210 -3.83 11.62 -9.15
C PHE A 210 -3.01 11.54 -10.44
N SER A 211 -2.11 10.56 -10.54
CA SER A 211 -1.28 10.33 -11.74
C SER A 211 -2.14 10.03 -12.98
N ALA A 212 -3.16 9.19 -12.84
CA ALA A 212 -4.09 8.88 -13.94
C ALA A 212 -4.88 10.11 -14.39
N GLY A 213 -5.46 10.88 -13.45
CA GLY A 213 -6.17 12.11 -13.79
C GLY A 213 -5.26 13.18 -14.39
N TRP A 214 -4.01 13.26 -13.93
CA TRP A 214 -3.00 14.14 -14.53
C TRP A 214 -2.62 13.68 -15.94
N ALA A 215 -2.42 12.38 -16.16
CA ALA A 215 -2.09 11.82 -17.47
C ALA A 215 -3.20 12.04 -18.50
N LEU A 216 -4.46 12.03 -18.08
CA LEU A 216 -5.62 12.22 -18.98
C LEU A 216 -5.90 13.69 -19.29
N THR A 217 -5.58 14.61 -18.37
CA THR A 217 -6.05 16.00 -18.46
C THR A 217 -4.93 17.05 -18.52
N GLU A 218 -3.71 16.67 -18.15
CA GLU A 218 -2.54 17.54 -17.95
C GLU A 218 -2.84 18.75 -17.03
N ARG A 219 -3.86 18.62 -16.17
CA ARG A 219 -4.37 19.69 -15.31
C ARG A 219 -4.52 19.19 -13.88
N LYS A 220 -4.11 20.02 -12.92
CA LYS A 220 -4.20 19.68 -11.48
C LYS A 220 -5.64 19.42 -11.06
N ARG A 221 -6.58 20.19 -11.62
CA ARG A 221 -8.01 20.01 -11.37
C ARG A 221 -8.50 18.63 -11.80
N GLY A 222 -8.10 18.14 -12.97
CA GLY A 222 -8.48 16.81 -13.44
C GLY A 222 -7.88 15.71 -12.57
N ALA A 223 -6.63 15.87 -12.13
CA ALA A 223 -6.01 14.98 -11.16
C ALA A 223 -6.77 14.92 -9.82
N CYS A 224 -7.15 16.08 -9.24
CA CYS A 224 -7.93 16.12 -8.01
C CYS A 224 -9.34 15.53 -8.17
N ILE A 225 -10.00 15.76 -9.32
CA ILE A 225 -11.31 15.16 -9.63
C ILE A 225 -11.18 13.64 -9.71
N ALA A 226 -10.13 13.11 -10.35
CA ALA A 226 -9.89 11.67 -10.41
C ALA A 226 -9.67 11.07 -9.01
N VAL A 227 -8.90 11.74 -8.15
CA VAL A 227 -8.75 11.33 -6.74
C VAL A 227 -10.10 11.29 -6.03
N PHE A 228 -10.91 12.34 -6.19
CA PHE A 228 -12.25 12.38 -5.59
C PHE A 228 -13.11 11.22 -6.09
N LEU A 229 -13.20 11.02 -7.40
CA LEU A 229 -14.04 9.98 -8.00
C LEU A 229 -13.60 8.55 -7.63
N ILE A 230 -12.30 8.30 -7.55
CA ILE A 230 -11.77 6.96 -7.29
C ILE A 230 -11.70 6.65 -5.80
N ALA A 231 -11.23 7.60 -4.98
CA ALA A 231 -10.96 7.35 -3.56
C ALA A 231 -12.13 7.72 -2.64
N PHE A 232 -13.01 8.65 -3.03
CA PHE A 232 -14.02 9.23 -2.15
C PHE A 232 -15.46 9.09 -2.65
N ALA A 233 -15.70 9.11 -3.96
CA ALA A 233 -17.04 9.00 -4.55
C ALA A 233 -17.61 7.57 -4.52
N GLY A 234 -17.22 6.78 -3.52
CA GLY A 234 -17.67 5.42 -3.28
C GLY A 234 -19.19 5.29 -3.05
N PRO A 235 -19.66 4.17 -2.47
CA PRO A 235 -21.07 3.84 -2.40
C PRO A 235 -21.94 5.00 -1.86
N ILE A 236 -23.13 5.18 -2.43
CA ILE A 236 -24.11 6.19 -1.97
C ILE A 236 -24.36 6.06 -0.46
N LEU A 237 -24.28 4.83 0.07
CA LEU A 237 -24.42 4.52 1.49
C LEU A 237 -23.38 5.22 2.38
N THR A 238 -22.17 5.44 1.88
CA THR A 238 -21.13 6.20 2.60
C THR A 238 -21.55 7.65 2.78
N TRP A 239 -22.14 8.24 1.73
CA TRP A 239 -22.61 9.61 1.74
C TRP A 239 -23.88 9.80 2.56
N SER A 240 -24.78 8.81 2.59
CA SER A 240 -25.99 8.85 3.43
C SER A 240 -25.69 8.81 4.94
N GLN A 241 -24.50 8.37 5.35
CA GLN A 241 -24.07 8.39 6.75
C GLN A 241 -23.62 9.79 7.23
N LEU A 242 -23.37 10.75 6.32
CA LEU A 242 -22.87 12.08 6.69
C LEU A 242 -23.76 12.86 7.68
N PRO A 243 -25.11 12.86 7.56
CA PRO A 243 -25.95 13.55 8.53
C PRO A 243 -25.83 12.94 9.94
N ALA A 244 -25.76 11.60 10.03
CA ALA A 244 -25.56 10.90 11.29
C ALA A 244 -24.17 11.19 11.87
N LEU A 245 -23.13 11.15 11.05
CA LEU A 245 -21.77 11.55 11.41
C LEU A 245 -21.76 12.96 12.00
N MET A 246 -22.33 13.95 11.30
CA MET A 246 -22.37 15.35 11.77
C MET A 246 -23.13 15.51 13.09
N LYS A 247 -24.19 14.72 13.30
CA LYS A 247 -24.94 14.70 14.56
C LYS A 247 -24.07 14.14 15.70
N THR A 248 -23.40 13.02 15.49
CA THR A 248 -22.52 12.41 16.49
C THR A 248 -21.32 13.31 16.82
N VAL A 249 -20.72 13.97 15.82
CA VAL A 249 -19.65 14.96 16.04
C VAL A 249 -20.10 16.07 16.99
N LYS A 250 -21.34 16.56 16.84
CA LYS A 250 -21.89 17.61 17.71
C LYS A 250 -22.21 17.13 19.13
N VAL A 251 -22.59 15.87 19.29
CA VAL A 251 -23.07 15.33 20.58
C VAL A 251 -21.92 14.76 21.41
N SER A 252 -21.07 13.93 20.81
CA SER A 252 -20.05 13.16 21.53
C SER A 252 -18.63 13.34 20.97
N GLY A 253 -18.48 14.10 19.88
CA GLY A 253 -17.18 14.48 19.33
C GLY A 253 -16.75 13.63 18.14
N LEU A 254 -15.60 14.00 17.55
CA LEU A 254 -15.13 13.43 16.29
C LEU A 254 -14.70 11.96 16.41
N GLY A 255 -14.11 11.55 17.53
CA GLY A 255 -13.66 10.17 17.73
C GLY A 255 -14.80 9.17 17.64
N ASP A 256 -15.84 9.38 18.43
CA ASP A 256 -17.06 8.56 18.45
C ASP A 256 -17.79 8.58 17.11
N ALA A 257 -17.80 9.72 16.43
CA ALA A 257 -18.40 9.83 15.11
C ALA A 257 -17.68 8.94 14.08
N LEU A 258 -16.34 8.92 14.11
CA LEU A 258 -15.53 8.10 13.21
C LEU A 258 -15.66 6.60 13.50
N GLN A 259 -15.83 6.20 14.76
CA GLN A 259 -16.07 4.79 15.11
C GLN A 259 -17.39 4.27 14.56
N ASN A 260 -18.41 5.12 14.50
CA ASN A 260 -19.73 4.77 13.97
C ASN A 260 -19.84 4.97 12.45
N PHE A 261 -18.77 5.41 11.78
CA PHE A 261 -18.77 5.68 10.35
C PHE A 261 -18.13 4.54 9.57
N SER A 262 -18.90 3.94 8.67
CA SER A 262 -18.42 2.88 7.79
C SER A 262 -18.24 3.41 6.38
N PHE A 263 -17.00 3.75 6.03
CA PHE A 263 -16.65 4.21 4.69
C PHE A 263 -16.87 3.13 3.62
N TRP A 264 -16.73 1.86 3.99
CA TRP A 264 -16.82 0.69 3.11
C TRP A 264 -18.12 -0.10 3.33
N ALA A 265 -19.15 0.54 3.87
CA ALA A 265 -20.44 -0.10 4.07
C ALA A 265 -20.93 -0.69 2.73
N PRO A 266 -21.26 -1.99 2.67
CA PRO A 266 -21.81 -2.58 1.46
C PRO A 266 -23.12 -1.88 1.10
N SER A 267 -23.33 -1.59 -0.17
CA SER A 267 -24.67 -1.25 -0.65
C SER A 267 -25.50 -2.53 -0.67
N ASP A 268 -26.38 -2.72 0.31
CA ASP A 268 -27.32 -3.84 0.27
C ASP A 268 -28.31 -3.61 -0.87
N ALA A 269 -28.05 -4.26 -2.00
CA ALA A 269 -28.99 -4.28 -3.11
C ALA A 269 -30.21 -5.16 -2.81
N ILE A 270 -30.04 -6.15 -1.91
CA ILE A 270 -31.08 -7.09 -1.49
C ILE A 270 -31.04 -7.21 0.04
N PRO A 271 -32.17 -6.97 0.75
CA PRO A 271 -32.23 -7.16 2.20
C PRO A 271 -31.94 -8.62 2.61
N ASN A 272 -31.23 -8.81 3.73
CA ASN A 272 -31.00 -10.12 4.39
C ASN A 272 -30.24 -11.18 3.58
N THR A 273 -29.43 -10.80 2.59
CA THR A 273 -28.60 -11.76 1.82
C THR A 273 -27.15 -11.85 2.30
N ARG A 274 -26.84 -11.29 3.46
CA ARG A 274 -25.51 -11.44 4.04
C ARG A 274 -25.44 -12.77 4.76
N ASN A 275 -24.36 -13.51 4.49
CA ASN A 275 -23.93 -14.61 5.35
C ASN A 275 -23.38 -13.98 6.63
N GLU A 276 -24.28 -13.62 7.55
CA GLU A 276 -23.99 -13.25 8.94
C GLU A 276 -23.85 -14.50 9.81
#